data_AF-A0A2D4SRG6-F1
#
_entry.id   AF-A0A2D4SRG6-F1
#
_cell.length_a   1.000
_cell.length_b   1.000
_cell.length_c   1.000
_cell.angle_alpha   90.00
_cell.angle_beta   90.00
_cell.angle_gamma   90.00
#
_symmetry.space_group_name_H-M   'P 1'
#
loop_
_entity.id
_entity.type
_entity.pdbx_description
1 polymer ?
#
loop_
_entity_poly.entity_id
_entity_poly.type
_entity_poly.pdbx_seq_one_letter_code
_entity_poly.pdbx_strand_id
1 'polypeptide(L)'
;MPKDPDQETDIILEAQKEEYRQSLAQNIPPYYRDLFAAMLHNDPAIANEAFDKVMFERGLAVPYICDQYILSNYKTAESRKMRYYCIQLLSFSGVKSGAETIEAALSDEEPSVRKEALYAVEDLKLKNMLPMVRERLQDLNQDVRRVAQEVYDYLLSM
;
A
#
# COMPACT_ATOMS: atom_id res chain seq x y z
N MET A 1 -11.74 -40.20 -12.79
CA MET A 1 -10.31 -39.81 -12.82
C MET A 1 -10.02 -39.11 -11.51
N PRO A 2 -9.02 -39.54 -10.72
CA PRO A 2 -8.60 -38.76 -9.55
C PRO A 2 -8.08 -37.40 -10.03
N LYS A 3 -8.39 -36.33 -9.31
CA LYS A 3 -7.85 -34.99 -9.58
C LYS A 3 -6.35 -35.00 -9.28
N ASP A 4 -5.60 -34.20 -10.03
CA ASP A 4 -4.17 -33.98 -9.79
C ASP A 4 -4.01 -33.29 -8.42
N PRO A 5 -3.25 -33.87 -7.47
CA PRO A 5 -3.07 -33.30 -6.12
C PRO A 5 -2.46 -31.89 -6.14
N ASP A 6 -1.69 -31.54 -7.17
CA ASP A 6 -1.15 -30.19 -7.34
C ASP A 6 -2.26 -29.19 -7.70
N GLN A 7 -3.20 -29.59 -8.58
CA GLN A 7 -4.37 -28.77 -8.91
C GLN A 7 -5.33 -28.61 -7.72
N GLU A 8 -5.49 -29.63 -6.89
CA GLU A 8 -6.35 -29.56 -5.70
C GLU A 8 -5.77 -28.62 -4.64
N THR A 9 -4.44 -28.62 -4.48
CA THR A 9 -3.72 -27.71 -3.58
C THR A 9 -3.82 -26.25 -4.05
N ASP A 10 -3.64 -26.00 -5.35
CA ASP A 10 -3.76 -24.66 -5.93
C ASP A 10 -5.20 -24.11 -5.79
N ILE A 11 -6.21 -24.94 -5.98
CA ILE A 11 -7.63 -24.54 -5.81
C ILE A 11 -7.91 -24.17 -4.35
N ILE A 12 -7.42 -24.94 -3.38
CA ILE A 12 -7.60 -24.65 -1.95
C ILE A 12 -6.90 -23.34 -1.58
N LEU A 13 -5.69 -23.13 -2.08
CA LEU A 13 -4.93 -21.90 -1.83
C LEU A 13 -5.63 -20.67 -2.40
N GLU A 14 -6.16 -20.75 -3.63
CA GLU A 14 -6.92 -19.64 -4.23
C GLU A 14 -8.25 -19.37 -3.51
N ALA A 15 -8.94 -20.42 -3.05
CA ALA A 15 -10.15 -20.27 -2.24
C ALA A 15 -9.86 -19.56 -0.90
N GLN A 16 -8.77 -19.92 -0.22
CA GLN A 16 -8.35 -19.26 1.02
C GLN A 16 -7.99 -17.79 0.80
N LYS A 17 -7.30 -17.46 -0.30
CA LYS A 17 -7.01 -16.07 -0.68
C LYS A 17 -8.29 -15.29 -0.93
N GLU A 18 -9.28 -15.91 -1.56
CA GLU A 18 -10.56 -15.27 -1.84
C GLU A 18 -11.40 -15.04 -0.58
N GLU A 19 -11.49 -16.02 0.31
CA GLU A 19 -12.13 -15.85 1.62
C GLU A 19 -11.45 -14.74 2.44
N TYR A 20 -10.12 -14.71 2.44
CA TYR A 20 -9.36 -13.65 3.11
C TYR A 20 -9.67 -12.27 2.49
N ARG A 21 -9.67 -12.13 1.17
CA ARG A 21 -10.07 -10.89 0.47
C ARG A 21 -11.50 -10.46 0.84
N GLN A 22 -12.44 -11.39 0.86
CA GLN A 22 -13.82 -11.09 1.23
C GLN A 22 -13.92 -10.62 2.69
N SER A 23 -13.17 -11.23 3.59
CA SER A 23 -13.10 -10.80 4.99
C SER A 23 -12.56 -9.37 5.14
N LEU A 24 -11.49 -9.02 4.41
CA LEU A 24 -10.94 -7.66 4.40
C LEU A 24 -11.93 -6.65 3.85
N ALA A 25 -12.60 -6.98 2.73
CA ALA A 25 -13.60 -6.10 2.14
C ALA A 25 -14.80 -5.84 3.08
N GLN A 26 -15.16 -6.83 3.91
CA GLN A 26 -16.20 -6.69 4.94
C GLN A 26 -15.74 -5.85 6.14
N ASN A 27 -14.44 -5.84 6.46
CA ASN A 27 -13.89 -5.04 7.55
C ASN A 27 -13.87 -3.54 7.25
N ILE A 28 -13.79 -3.14 5.98
CA ILE A 28 -13.83 -1.74 5.56
C ILE A 28 -15.28 -1.21 5.70
N PRO A 29 -15.54 -0.22 6.57
CA PRO A 29 -16.85 0.39 6.72
C PRO A 29 -17.36 0.96 5.39
N PRO A 30 -18.67 0.92 5.10
CA PRO A 30 -19.23 1.46 3.86
C PRO A 30 -18.77 2.89 3.56
N TYR A 31 -18.67 3.73 4.59
CA TYR A 31 -18.13 5.08 4.48
C TYR A 31 -16.74 5.14 3.83
N TYR A 32 -15.78 4.38 4.34
CA TYR A 32 -14.42 4.36 3.77
C TYR A 32 -14.37 3.65 2.42
N ARG A 33 -15.19 2.61 2.21
CA ARG A 33 -15.32 1.94 0.91
C ARG A 33 -15.77 2.92 -0.18
N ASP A 34 -16.77 3.74 0.11
CA ASP A 34 -17.31 4.73 -0.83
C ASP A 34 -16.29 5.84 -1.10
N LEU A 35 -15.55 6.29 -0.07
CA LEU A 35 -14.46 7.26 -0.24
C LEU A 35 -13.32 6.69 -1.11
N PHE A 36 -12.88 5.45 -0.87
CA PHE A 36 -11.84 4.82 -1.69
C PHE A 36 -12.29 4.67 -3.14
N ALA A 37 -13.54 4.28 -3.40
CA ALA A 37 -14.08 4.26 -4.75
C ALA A 37 -14.08 5.66 -5.39
N ALA A 38 -14.49 6.69 -4.64
CA ALA A 38 -14.53 8.08 -5.11
C ALA A 38 -13.14 8.67 -5.39
N MET A 39 -12.08 8.25 -4.68
CA MET A 39 -10.70 8.66 -4.96
C MET A 39 -10.21 8.26 -6.36
N LEU A 40 -10.84 7.26 -6.98
CA LEU A 40 -10.54 6.82 -8.35
C LEU A 40 -11.46 7.45 -9.40
N HIS A 41 -12.38 8.33 -8.99
CA HIS A 41 -13.31 8.97 -9.91
C HIS A 41 -12.59 9.83 -10.96
N ASN A 42 -13.15 9.88 -12.18
CA ASN A 42 -12.56 10.62 -13.30
C ASN A 42 -12.64 12.15 -13.13
N ASP A 43 -13.63 12.63 -12.37
CA ASP A 43 -13.72 14.03 -11.95
C ASP A 43 -12.71 14.31 -10.83
N PRO A 44 -11.70 15.17 -11.06
CA PRO A 44 -10.70 15.50 -10.05
C PRO A 44 -11.27 16.12 -8.79
N ALA A 45 -12.40 16.85 -8.87
CA ALA A 45 -13.01 17.46 -7.69
C ALA A 45 -13.52 16.37 -6.73
N ILE A 46 -14.20 15.35 -7.25
CA ILE A 46 -14.69 14.22 -6.46
C ILE A 46 -13.53 13.41 -5.89
N ALA A 47 -12.50 13.13 -6.72
CA ALA A 47 -11.34 12.37 -6.28
C ALA A 47 -10.57 13.07 -5.16
N ASN A 48 -10.33 14.38 -5.31
CA ASN A 48 -9.61 15.18 -4.31
C ASN A 48 -10.43 15.33 -3.02
N GLU A 49 -11.74 15.59 -3.13
CA GLU A 49 -12.61 15.69 -1.95
C GLU A 49 -12.63 14.38 -1.15
N ALA A 50 -12.67 13.24 -1.84
CA ALA A 50 -12.64 11.93 -1.19
C ALA A 50 -11.28 11.67 -0.51
N PHE A 51 -10.18 11.98 -1.20
CA PHE A 51 -8.83 11.86 -0.64
C PHE A 51 -8.67 12.74 0.61
N ASP A 52 -9.08 14.00 0.54
CA ASP A 52 -9.00 14.96 1.65
C ASP A 52 -9.79 14.48 2.86
N LYS A 53 -10.99 13.93 2.68
CA LYS A 53 -11.79 13.36 3.78
C LYS A 53 -11.04 12.23 4.50
N VAL A 54 -10.48 11.29 3.75
CA VAL A 54 -9.67 10.21 4.35
C VAL A 54 -8.44 10.79 5.03
N MET A 55 -7.78 11.79 4.43
CA MET A 55 -6.61 12.45 5.01
C MET A 55 -6.94 13.18 6.33
N PHE A 56 -8.06 13.89 6.43
CA PHE A 56 -8.44 14.56 7.67
C PHE A 56 -8.78 13.58 8.80
N GLU A 57 -9.30 12.40 8.45
CA GLU A 57 -9.65 11.32 9.40
C GLU A 57 -8.56 10.24 9.55
N ARG A 58 -7.39 10.45 8.93
CA ARG A 58 -6.35 9.43 8.71
C ARG A 58 -5.97 8.60 9.94
N GLY A 59 -6.01 9.17 11.16
CA GLY A 59 -5.72 8.43 12.38
C GLY A 59 -6.70 7.28 12.67
N LEU A 60 -7.97 7.41 12.28
CA LEU A 60 -8.99 6.36 12.37
C LEU A 60 -8.97 5.45 11.14
N ALA A 61 -8.55 5.98 9.99
CA ALA A 61 -8.61 5.27 8.72
C ALA A 61 -7.46 4.26 8.51
N VAL A 62 -6.37 4.30 9.30
CA VAL A 62 -5.18 3.45 9.08
C VAL A 62 -5.51 1.97 8.84
N PRO A 63 -6.31 1.27 9.67
CA PRO A 63 -6.61 -0.14 9.43
C PRO A 63 -7.27 -0.39 8.06
N TYR A 64 -8.19 0.51 7.68
CA TYR A 64 -8.94 0.39 6.43
C TYR A 64 -8.09 0.76 5.22
N ILE A 65 -7.13 1.68 5.37
CA ILE A 65 -6.13 1.98 4.35
C ILE A 65 -5.23 0.76 4.11
N CYS A 66 -4.82 0.07 5.18
CA CYS A 66 -4.04 -1.17 5.08
C CYS A 66 -4.84 -2.28 4.36
N ASP A 67 -6.10 -2.50 4.76
CA ASP A 67 -6.98 -3.48 4.11
C ASP A 67 -7.20 -3.14 2.64
N GLN A 68 -7.44 -1.86 2.32
CA GLN A 68 -7.64 -1.40 0.95
C GLN A 68 -6.39 -1.59 0.08
N TYR A 69 -5.19 -1.35 0.63
CA TYR A 69 -3.94 -1.62 -0.08
C TYR A 69 -3.83 -3.09 -0.50
N ILE A 70 -4.17 -4.01 0.41
CA ILE A 70 -4.14 -5.47 0.14
C ILE A 70 -5.19 -5.85 -0.92
N LEU A 71 -6.39 -5.28 -0.85
CA LEU A 71 -7.45 -5.52 -1.84
C LEU A 71 -7.09 -4.99 -3.23
N SER A 72 -6.26 -3.94 -3.31
CA SER A 72 -5.75 -3.37 -4.55
C SER A 72 -4.50 -4.09 -5.08
N ASN A 73 -4.41 -5.42 -4.93
CA ASN A 73 -3.28 -6.20 -5.47
C ASN A 73 -3.40 -6.53 -6.98
N TYR A 74 -4.48 -6.13 -7.64
CA TYR A 74 -4.67 -6.32 -9.08
C TYR A 74 -3.71 -5.44 -9.90
N LYS A 75 -3.33 -5.90 -11.09
CA LYS A 75 -2.37 -5.21 -11.97
C LYS A 75 -3.02 -4.18 -12.91
N THR A 76 -4.08 -3.51 -12.46
CA THR A 76 -4.75 -2.46 -13.25
C THR A 76 -4.13 -1.09 -12.95
N ALA A 77 -4.34 -0.11 -13.83
CA ALA A 77 -3.91 1.28 -13.57
C ALA A 77 -4.59 1.87 -12.32
N GLU A 78 -5.89 1.61 -12.14
CA GLU A 78 -6.66 2.05 -10.98
C GLU A 78 -6.15 1.43 -9.68
N SER A 79 -5.84 0.13 -9.72
CA SER A 79 -5.32 -0.59 -8.57
C SER A 79 -3.94 -0.07 -8.14
N ARG A 80 -3.04 0.18 -9.11
CA ARG A 80 -1.75 0.84 -8.86
C ARG A 80 -1.92 2.24 -8.27
N LYS A 81 -2.85 3.03 -8.80
CA LYS A 81 -3.19 4.37 -8.29
C LYS A 81 -3.74 4.31 -6.86
N MET A 82 -4.59 3.33 -6.55
CA MET A 82 -5.12 3.12 -5.21
C MET A 82 -4.01 2.73 -4.22
N ARG A 83 -3.13 1.80 -4.58
CA ARG A 83 -1.98 1.44 -3.73
C ARG A 83 -1.09 2.64 -3.45
N TYR A 84 -0.81 3.45 -4.46
CA TYR A 84 -0.08 4.71 -4.30
C TYR A 84 -0.75 5.63 -3.26
N TYR A 85 -2.06 5.88 -3.40
CA TYR A 85 -2.79 6.70 -2.44
C TYR A 85 -2.83 6.14 -1.03
N CYS A 86 -2.94 4.81 -0.89
CA CYS A 86 -2.91 4.18 0.43
C CYS A 86 -1.59 4.50 1.15
N ILE A 87 -0.45 4.34 0.47
CA ILE A 87 0.86 4.63 1.07
C ILE A 87 1.03 6.11 1.39
N GLN A 88 0.57 6.98 0.50
CA GLN A 88 0.58 8.43 0.75
C GLN A 88 -0.25 8.82 2.00
N LEU A 89 -1.45 8.26 2.13
CA LEU A 89 -2.32 8.50 3.29
C LEU A 89 -1.72 7.92 4.59
N LEU A 90 -1.09 6.74 4.52
CA LEU A 90 -0.35 6.17 5.65
C LEU A 90 0.81 7.09 6.06
N SER A 91 1.55 7.66 5.10
CA SER A 91 2.61 8.62 5.40
C SER A 91 2.09 9.81 6.18
N PHE A 92 1.00 10.43 5.69
CA PHE A 92 0.40 11.59 6.35
C PHE A 92 -0.18 11.27 7.72
N SER A 93 -0.55 10.01 7.99
CA SER A 93 -1.18 9.62 9.26
C SER A 93 -0.35 9.98 10.49
N GLY A 94 0.98 9.98 10.36
CA GLY A 94 1.88 10.14 11.50
C GLY A 94 1.88 8.95 12.47
N VAL A 95 1.16 7.86 12.14
CA VAL A 95 1.01 6.68 13.00
C VAL A 95 1.75 5.50 12.39
N LYS A 96 2.57 4.81 13.20
CA LYS A 96 3.43 3.70 12.73
C LYS A 96 2.71 2.35 12.60
N SER A 97 1.43 2.25 12.93
CA SER A 97 0.69 0.98 12.86
C SER A 97 0.48 0.47 11.42
N GLY A 98 0.67 1.33 10.41
CA GLY A 98 0.72 0.93 8.99
C GLY A 98 2.09 0.44 8.50
N ALA A 99 3.07 0.24 9.39
CA ALA A 99 4.44 -0.11 9.01
C ALA A 99 4.53 -1.38 8.16
N GLU A 100 3.77 -2.44 8.48
CA GLU A 100 3.81 -3.69 7.69
C GLU A 100 3.35 -3.47 6.24
N THR A 101 2.33 -2.62 6.04
CA THR A 101 1.86 -2.24 4.70
C THR A 101 2.90 -1.42 3.94
N ILE A 102 3.59 -0.50 4.62
CA ILE A 102 4.69 0.28 4.03
C ILE A 102 5.87 -0.62 3.66
N GLU A 103 6.21 -1.59 4.51
CA GLU A 103 7.25 -2.58 4.24
C GLU A 103 6.93 -3.40 2.99
N ALA A 104 5.68 -3.89 2.87
CA ALA A 104 5.23 -4.59 1.67
C ALA A 104 5.33 -3.71 0.42
N ALA A 105 4.99 -2.42 0.54
CA ALA A 105 5.03 -1.45 -0.56
C ALA A 105 6.44 -1.09 -1.03
N LEU A 106 7.48 -1.26 -0.20
CA LEU A 106 8.86 -1.13 -0.66
C LEU A 106 9.18 -2.12 -1.77
N SER A 107 8.48 -3.26 -1.85
CA SER A 107 8.66 -4.28 -2.88
C SER A 107 7.52 -4.34 -3.91
N ASP A 108 6.67 -3.30 -3.98
CA ASP A 108 5.59 -3.23 -4.97
C ASP A 108 6.13 -3.31 -6.41
N GLU A 109 5.37 -3.89 -7.33
CA GLU A 109 5.75 -3.96 -8.74
C GLU A 109 5.85 -2.57 -9.40
N GLU A 110 5.03 -1.63 -8.97
CA GLU A 110 4.94 -0.30 -9.55
C GLU A 110 5.98 0.63 -8.90
N PRO A 111 6.92 1.21 -9.67
CA PRO A 111 7.97 2.06 -9.11
C PRO A 111 7.45 3.28 -8.35
N SER A 112 6.30 3.85 -8.75
CA SER A 112 5.72 4.99 -8.05
C SER A 112 5.26 4.64 -6.63
N VAL A 113 4.75 3.41 -6.41
CA VAL A 113 4.35 2.92 -5.09
C VAL A 113 5.59 2.67 -4.23
N ARG A 114 6.64 2.03 -4.77
CA ARG A 114 7.91 1.84 -4.04
C ARG A 114 8.55 3.16 -3.61
N LYS A 115 8.53 4.16 -4.49
CA LYS A 115 9.03 5.49 -4.20
C LYS A 115 8.24 6.15 -3.07
N GLU A 116 6.91 6.08 -3.11
CA GLU A 116 6.05 6.63 -2.06
C GLU A 116 6.29 5.92 -0.71
N ALA A 117 6.53 4.60 -0.73
CA ALA A 117 6.86 3.84 0.46
C ALA A 117 8.18 4.31 1.11
N LEU A 118 9.17 4.69 0.32
CA LEU A 118 10.42 5.29 0.84
C LEU A 118 10.14 6.63 1.54
N TYR A 119 9.32 7.51 0.98
CA TYR A 119 8.93 8.74 1.67
C TYR A 119 8.17 8.45 2.97
N ALA A 120 7.26 7.46 2.97
CA ALA A 120 6.56 7.05 4.19
C ALA A 120 7.51 6.51 5.27
N VAL A 121 8.58 5.80 4.89
CA VAL A 121 9.63 5.36 5.82
C VAL A 121 10.34 6.54 6.47
N GLU A 122 10.66 7.58 5.70
CA GLU A 122 11.28 8.81 6.20
C GLU A 122 10.33 9.59 7.12
N ASP A 123 9.14 9.91 6.64
CA ASP A 123 8.13 10.70 7.35
C ASP A 123 7.75 10.08 8.71
N LEU A 124 7.60 8.76 8.74
CA LEU A 124 7.26 8.00 9.95
C LEU A 124 8.50 7.53 10.74
N LYS A 125 9.71 7.85 10.27
CA LYS A 125 10.98 7.51 10.92
C LYS A 125 11.07 6.01 11.26
N LEU A 126 10.83 5.16 10.26
CA LEU A 126 10.79 3.69 10.40
C LEU A 126 12.20 3.09 10.31
N LYS A 127 13.05 3.39 11.31
CA LYS A 127 14.48 3.01 11.32
C LYS A 127 14.71 1.49 11.18
N ASN A 128 13.77 0.67 11.62
CA ASN A 128 13.83 -0.78 11.46
C ASN A 128 13.77 -1.25 9.99
N MET A 129 13.34 -0.39 9.05
CA MET A 129 13.28 -0.71 7.63
C MET A 129 14.57 -0.39 6.85
N LEU A 130 15.63 0.04 7.54
CA LEU A 130 16.93 0.34 6.91
C LEU A 130 17.44 -0.80 5.98
N PRO A 131 17.32 -2.10 6.31
CA PRO A 131 17.72 -3.16 5.38
C PRO A 131 16.95 -3.14 4.06
N MET A 132 15.63 -2.92 4.11
CA MET A 132 14.76 -2.88 2.93
C MET A 132 15.01 -1.61 2.10
N VAL A 133 15.26 -0.47 2.75
CA VAL A 133 15.69 0.77 2.07
C VAL A 133 17.03 0.54 1.36
N ARG A 134 17.98 -0.16 1.99
CA ARG A 134 19.28 -0.48 1.36
C ARG A 134 19.10 -1.30 0.08
N GLU A 135 18.17 -2.24 0.04
CA GLU A 135 17.89 -3.00 -1.18
C GLU A 135 17.39 -2.10 -2.33
N ARG A 136 16.63 -1.03 -2.02
CA ARG A 136 16.14 -0.08 -3.02
C ARG A 136 17.22 0.84 -3.60
N LEU A 137 18.42 0.88 -3.02
CA LEU A 137 19.58 1.53 -3.66
C LEU A 137 19.97 0.87 -5.00
N GLN A 138 19.55 -0.39 -5.21
CA GLN A 138 19.77 -1.16 -6.44
C GLN A 138 18.47 -1.33 -7.26
N ASP A 139 17.44 -0.53 -6.99
CA ASP A 139 16.17 -0.62 -7.71
C ASP A 139 16.35 -0.42 -9.24
N LEU A 140 15.54 -1.08 -10.06
CA LEU A 140 15.60 -0.93 -11.52
C LEU A 140 15.24 0.51 -11.96
N ASN A 141 14.34 1.16 -11.23
CA ASN A 141 13.91 2.52 -11.52
C ASN A 141 14.86 3.55 -10.89
N GLN A 142 15.31 4.53 -11.68
CA GLN A 142 16.27 5.55 -11.24
C GLN A 142 15.74 6.47 -10.15
N ASP A 143 14.47 6.85 -10.20
CA ASP A 143 13.87 7.72 -9.19
C ASP A 143 13.77 7.01 -7.84
N VAL A 144 13.44 5.72 -7.85
CA VAL A 144 13.42 4.90 -6.64
C VAL A 144 14.83 4.83 -6.03
N ARG A 145 15.88 4.61 -6.83
CA ARG A 145 17.27 4.62 -6.34
C ARG A 145 17.66 5.96 -5.71
N ARG A 146 17.29 7.08 -6.35
CA ARG A 146 17.60 8.43 -5.85
C ARG A 146 16.96 8.66 -4.48
N VAL A 147 15.65 8.40 -4.36
CA VAL A 147 14.92 8.56 -3.09
C VAL A 147 15.43 7.57 -2.05
N ALA A 148 15.75 6.34 -2.43
CA ALA A 148 16.32 5.36 -1.50
C ALA A 148 17.63 5.84 -0.90
N GLN A 149 18.49 6.49 -1.68
CA GLN A 149 19.74 7.08 -1.18
C GLN A 149 19.47 8.20 -0.17
N GLU A 150 18.55 9.11 -0.48
CA GLU A 150 18.15 10.22 0.41
C GLU A 150 17.63 9.68 1.75
N VAL A 151 16.69 8.73 1.71
CA VAL A 151 16.09 8.12 2.89
C VAL A 151 17.12 7.28 3.67
N TYR A 152 18.01 6.56 2.98
CA TYR A 152 19.06 5.77 3.64
C TYR A 152 20.00 6.65 4.45
N ASP A 153 20.47 7.76 3.85
CA ASP A 153 21.35 8.72 4.53
C ASP A 153 20.64 9.40 5.69
N TYR A 154 19.35 9.77 5.52
CA TYR A 154 18.53 10.31 6.59
C TYR A 154 18.44 9.35 7.79
N LEU A 155 18.08 8.09 7.56
CA LEU A 155 17.92 7.09 8.62
C LEU A 155 19.24 6.77 9.37
N LEU A 156 20.38 6.86 8.68
CA LEU A 156 21.70 6.71 9.31
C LEU A 156 22.07 7.91 10.19
N SER A 157 21.55 9.10 9.89
CA SER A 157 21.80 10.34 10.65
C SER A 157 20.92 10.51 11.91
N MET A 158 19.86 9.71 12.05
CA MET A 158 18.92 9.76 13.19
C MET A 158 19.45 9.13 14.47
#